data_AF-A0A7K4H721-F1
#
_entry.id   AF-A0A7K4H721-F1
#
_cell.length_a   1.000
_cell.length_b   1.000
_cell.length_c   1.000
_cell.angle_alpha   90.00
_cell.angle_beta   90.00
_cell.angle_gamma   90.00
#
_symmetry.space_group_name_H-M   'P 1'
#
loop_
_entity.id
_entity.type
_entity.pdbx_description
1 polymer ?
#
loop_
_entity_poly.entity_id
_entity_poly.type
_entity_poly.pdbx_seq_one_letter_code
_entity_poly.pdbx_strand_id
1 'polypeptide(L)'
;MNNEYLDSLPRSIQAKTLRIHRIRFTYNTNKIEGSRLNLKDVALINEDHITPGNKPINDIIEAKSHMILFEELVNCKKNIDVILIVEWHKKLFELTKLEFA
;
A
#
# COMPACT_ATOMS: atom_id res chain seq x y z
N MET A 1 6.78 11.42 -14.27
CA MET A 1 6.27 12.73 -13.80
C MET A 1 7.31 13.32 -12.89
N ASN A 2 8.04 14.35 -13.34
CA ASN A 2 8.83 15.18 -12.42
C ASN A 2 7.85 16.09 -11.69
N ASN A 3 7.81 16.00 -10.37
CA ASN A 3 7.06 16.95 -9.55
C ASN A 3 8.09 17.93 -9.00
N GLU A 4 8.43 18.93 -9.81
CA GLU A 4 9.47 19.93 -9.51
C GLU A 4 9.29 20.57 -8.12
N TYR A 5 8.04 20.67 -7.65
CA TYR A 5 7.74 21.12 -6.30
C TYR A 5 8.18 20.12 -5.23
N LEU A 6 7.84 18.83 -5.36
CA LEU A 6 8.21 17.80 -4.38
C LEU A 6 9.74 17.67 -4.28
N ASP A 7 10.43 17.70 -5.42
CA ASP A 7 11.89 17.55 -5.48
C ASP A 7 12.63 18.73 -4.83
N SER A 8 12.00 19.91 -4.77
CA SER A 8 12.53 21.11 -4.12
C SER A 8 12.43 21.10 -2.59
N LEU A 9 11.60 20.22 -2.01
CA LEU A 9 11.38 20.17 -0.56
C LEU A 9 12.52 19.44 0.16
N PRO A 10 12.76 19.71 1.46
CA PRO A 10 13.71 18.92 2.25
C PRO A 10 13.39 17.42 2.23
N ARG A 11 14.40 16.56 2.24
CA ARG A 11 14.23 15.09 2.19
C ARG A 11 13.28 14.55 3.27
N SER A 12 13.31 15.14 4.47
CA SER A 12 12.40 14.78 5.55
C SER A 12 10.92 15.05 5.22
N ILE A 13 10.64 16.14 4.48
CA ILE A 13 9.31 16.49 4.02
C ILE A 13 8.88 15.59 2.85
N GLN A 14 9.79 15.28 1.93
CA GLN A 14 9.52 14.32 0.85
C GLN A 14 9.16 12.94 1.43
N ALA A 15 9.97 12.43 2.36
CA ALA A 15 9.73 11.16 3.03
C ALA A 15 8.39 11.16 3.79
N LYS A 16 8.10 12.24 4.53
CA LYS A 16 6.81 12.40 5.23
C LYS A 16 5.63 12.42 4.26
N THR A 17 5.78 13.09 3.12
CA THR A 17 4.75 13.19 2.08
C THR A 17 4.47 11.83 1.45
N LEU A 18 5.53 11.10 1.07
CA LEU A 18 5.40 9.77 0.50
C LEU A 18 4.75 8.80 1.48
N ARG A 19 5.15 8.84 2.76
CA ARG A 19 4.54 8.07 3.86
C ARG A 19 3.04 8.36 4.02
N ILE A 20 2.64 9.64 4.07
CA ILE A 20 1.23 10.02 4.16
C ILE A 20 0.45 9.55 2.92
N HIS A 21 1.07 9.68 1.74
CA HIS A 21 0.46 9.23 0.49
C HIS A 21 0.25 7.72 0.50
N ARG A 22 1.24 6.92 0.89
CA ARG A 22 1.14 5.45 1.01
C ARG A 22 -0.05 5.02 1.86
N ILE A 23 -0.22 5.62 3.05
CA ILE A 23 -1.34 5.32 3.95
C ILE A 23 -2.68 5.64 3.29
N ARG A 24 -2.82 6.84 2.73
CA ARG A 24 -4.08 7.28 2.12
C ARG A 24 -4.41 6.49 0.86
N PHE A 25 -3.41 6.20 0.03
CA PHE A 25 -3.56 5.42 -1.19
C PHE A 25 -4.04 4.00 -0.86
N THR A 26 -3.37 3.33 0.08
CA THR A 26 -3.77 2.00 0.58
C THR A 26 -5.17 2.00 1.17
N TYR A 27 -5.46 2.96 2.07
CA TYR A 27 -6.79 3.07 2.66
C TYR A 27 -7.87 3.24 1.58
N ASN A 28 -7.71 4.19 0.66
CA ASN A 28 -8.74 4.48 -0.33
C ASN A 28 -8.97 3.31 -1.29
N THR A 29 -7.92 2.67 -1.80
CA THR A 29 -8.06 1.56 -2.75
C THR A 29 -8.69 0.34 -2.10
N ASN A 30 -8.22 -0.07 -0.91
CA ASN A 30 -8.84 -1.19 -0.22
C ASN A 30 -10.28 -0.85 0.23
N LYS A 31 -10.58 0.42 0.54
CA LYS A 31 -11.95 0.85 0.88
C LYS A 31 -12.90 0.71 -0.31
N ILE A 32 -12.44 1.07 -1.52
CA ILE A 32 -13.19 0.88 -2.76
C ILE A 32 -13.50 -0.61 -2.99
N GLU A 33 -12.56 -1.50 -2.67
CA GLU A 33 -12.69 -2.96 -2.79
C GLU A 33 -13.51 -3.61 -1.66
N GLY A 34 -13.96 -2.85 -0.66
CA GLY A 34 -14.85 -3.32 0.40
C GLY A 34 -14.20 -3.56 1.77
N SER A 35 -12.94 -3.17 1.96
CA SER A 35 -12.26 -3.27 3.25
C SER A 35 -13.00 -2.55 4.38
N ARG A 36 -13.02 -3.18 5.56
CA ARG A 36 -13.62 -2.67 6.79
C ARG A 36 -12.65 -1.86 7.64
N LEU A 37 -11.41 -1.70 7.21
CA LEU A 37 -10.46 -0.81 7.85
C LEU A 37 -10.90 0.65 7.65
N ASN A 38 -10.67 1.47 8.68
CA ASN A 38 -10.73 2.92 8.59
C ASN A 38 -9.30 3.48 8.42
N LEU A 39 -9.18 4.79 8.15
CA LEU A 39 -7.87 5.42 7.91
C LEU A 39 -6.92 5.30 9.11
N LYS A 40 -7.45 5.34 10.35
CA LYS A 40 -6.66 5.17 11.57
C LYS A 40 -6.13 3.74 11.68
N ASP A 41 -6.94 2.74 11.37
CA ASP A 41 -6.54 1.32 11.37
C ASP A 41 -5.35 1.10 10.42
N VAL A 42 -5.44 1.64 9.20
CA VAL A 42 -4.38 1.56 8.18
C VAL A 42 -3.12 2.30 8.66
N ALA A 43 -3.25 3.46 9.29
CA ALA A 43 -2.12 4.18 9.87
C ALA A 43 -1.44 3.40 11.00
N LEU A 44 -2.22 2.79 11.92
CA LEU A 44 -1.69 1.97 13.03
C LEU A 44 -0.91 0.75 12.52
N ILE A 45 -1.42 0.08 11.49
CA ILE A 45 -0.76 -1.05 10.83
C ILE A 45 0.61 -0.62 10.28
N ASN A 46 0.65 0.56 9.66
CA ASN A 46 1.82 1.09 8.96
C ASN A 46 2.89 1.65 9.90
N GLU A 47 2.49 2.36 10.94
CA GLU A 47 3.38 3.17 11.78
C GLU A 47 3.80 2.49 13.06
N ASP A 48 2.82 1.87 13.74
CA ASP A 48 3.02 1.35 15.08
C ASP A 48 3.13 -0.19 15.07
N HIS A 49 3.00 -0.80 13.89
CA HIS A 49 2.88 -2.25 13.70
C HIS A 49 1.79 -2.88 14.58
N ILE A 50 0.76 -2.08 14.91
CA ILE A 50 -0.36 -2.50 15.75
C ILE A 50 -1.41 -3.15 14.87
N THR A 51 -1.90 -4.31 15.31
CA THR A 51 -3.03 -5.00 14.67
C THR A 51 -4.33 -4.43 15.24
N PRO A 52 -5.20 -3.80 14.42
CA PRO A 52 -6.47 -3.29 14.89
C PRO A 52 -7.39 -4.42 15.37
N GLY A 53 -7.96 -4.27 16.57
CA GLY A 53 -8.91 -5.23 17.11
C GLY A 53 -10.24 -5.24 16.34
N ASN A 54 -10.92 -6.38 16.33
CA ASN A 54 -12.26 -6.57 15.73
C ASN A 54 -12.34 -6.24 14.23
N LYS A 55 -11.26 -6.46 13.46
CA LYS A 55 -11.23 -6.29 12.00
C LYS A 55 -11.01 -7.62 11.29
N PRO A 56 -11.50 -7.79 10.05
CA PRO A 56 -11.22 -8.99 9.27
C PRO A 56 -9.72 -9.16 9.06
N ILE A 57 -9.20 -10.35 9.30
CA ILE A 57 -7.78 -10.64 9.17
C ILE A 57 -7.28 -10.44 7.73
N ASN A 58 -8.12 -10.79 6.74
CA ASN A 58 -7.79 -10.61 5.32
C ASN A 58 -7.58 -9.12 4.99
N ASP A 59 -8.45 -8.23 5.46
CA ASP A 59 -8.28 -6.79 5.24
C ASP A 59 -6.94 -6.27 5.81
N ILE A 60 -6.52 -6.79 6.98
CA ILE A 60 -5.26 -6.41 7.62
C ILE A 60 -4.07 -6.90 6.78
N ILE A 61 -4.14 -8.15 6.30
CA ILE A 61 -3.10 -8.74 5.46
C ILE A 61 -3.01 -8.03 4.11
N GLU A 62 -4.14 -7.75 3.45
CA GLU A 62 -4.18 -7.03 2.18
C GLU A 62 -3.66 -5.60 2.33
N ALA A 63 -4.03 -4.87 3.39
CA ALA A 63 -3.49 -3.54 3.65
C ALA A 63 -1.96 -3.57 3.83
N LYS A 64 -1.42 -4.55 4.54
CA LYS A 64 0.04 -4.73 4.68
C LYS A 64 0.71 -5.04 3.34
N SER A 65 0.16 -6.00 2.60
CA SER A 65 0.68 -6.42 1.30
C SER A 65 0.68 -5.27 0.30
N HIS A 66 -0.39 -4.47 0.30
CA HIS A 66 -0.53 -3.28 -0.52
C HIS A 66 0.51 -2.19 -0.18
N MET A 67 0.78 -1.96 1.11
CA MET A 67 1.82 -0.99 1.52
C MET A 67 3.22 -1.43 1.09
N ILE A 68 3.53 -2.72 1.20
CA ILE A 68 4.81 -3.28 0.75
C ILE A 68 4.94 -3.12 -0.76
N LEU A 69 3.89 -3.50 -1.49
CA LEU A 69 3.84 -3.37 -2.95
C LEU A 69 3.94 -1.91 -3.40
N PHE A 70 3.35 -0.96 -2.68
CA PHE A 70 3.44 0.47 -3.00
C PHE A 70 4.88 0.96 -3.11
N GLU A 71 5.77 0.53 -2.21
CA GLU A 71 7.19 0.89 -2.27
C GLU A 71 7.87 0.29 -3.52
N GLU A 72 7.52 -0.94 -3.89
CA GLU A 72 8.00 -1.56 -5.13
C GLU A 72 7.49 -0.79 -6.37
N LEU A 73 6.22 -0.38 -6.38
CA LEU A 73 5.59 0.38 -7.47
C LEU A 73 6.27 1.73 -7.69
N VAL A 74 6.46 2.53 -6.64
CA VAL A 74 7.03 3.88 -6.72
C VAL A 74 8.51 3.84 -7.16
N ASN A 75 9.23 2.79 -6.76
CA ASN A 75 10.64 2.63 -7.10
C ASN A 75 10.87 1.83 -8.39
N CYS A 76 9.83 1.30 -9.03
CA CYS A 76 9.95 0.49 -10.22
C CYS A 76 10.58 1.28 -11.38
N LYS A 77 11.68 0.76 -11.92
CA LYS A 77 12.36 1.29 -13.13
C LYS A 77 12.17 0.39 -14.35
N LYS A 78 11.51 -0.77 -14.17
CA LYS A 78 11.20 -1.70 -15.26
C LYS A 78 10.04 -1.15 -16.10
N ASN A 79 9.95 -1.60 -17.34
CA ASN A 79 8.73 -1.38 -18.13
C ASN A 79 7.58 -2.15 -17.49
N ILE A 80 6.40 -1.56 -17.48
CA ILE A 80 5.19 -2.22 -17.02
C ILE A 80 4.69 -3.11 -18.14
N ASP A 81 4.81 -4.42 -17.96
CA ASP A 81 4.25 -5.45 -18.84
C ASP A 81 3.27 -6.35 -18.08
N VAL A 82 2.63 -7.25 -18.81
CA VAL A 82 1.61 -8.14 -18.23
C VAL A 82 2.19 -9.08 -17.18
N ILE A 83 3.46 -9.47 -17.31
CA ILE A 83 4.12 -10.38 -16.37
C ILE A 83 4.27 -9.66 -15.03
N LEU A 84 4.78 -8.44 -15.06
CA LEU A 84 4.94 -7.62 -13.86
C LEU A 84 3.60 -7.31 -13.18
N ILE A 85 2.55 -7.03 -13.96
CA ILE A 85 1.20 -6.80 -13.41
C ILE A 85 0.68 -8.06 -12.69
N VAL A 86 0.87 -9.25 -13.28
CA VAL A 86 0.47 -10.52 -12.66
C VAL A 86 1.27 -10.78 -11.38
N GLU A 87 2.57 -10.49 -11.36
CA GLU A 87 3.41 -10.60 -10.17
C GLU A 87 2.92 -9.68 -9.04
N TRP A 88 2.61 -8.41 -9.36
CA TRP A 88 2.05 -7.45 -8.40
C TRP A 88 0.69 -7.88 -7.87
N HIS A 89 -0.18 -8.38 -8.76
CA HIS A 89 -1.48 -8.91 -8.37
C HIS A 89 -1.31 -10.10 -7.39
N LYS A 90 -0.39 -11.02 -7.68
CA LYS A 90 -0.09 -12.14 -6.80
C LYS A 90 0.42 -11.66 -5.43
N LYS A 91 1.43 -10.79 -5.39
CA LYS A 91 1.97 -10.22 -4.14
C LYS A 91 0.90 -9.55 -3.28
N LEU A 92 -0.10 -8.95 -3.90
CA LEU A 92 -1.18 -8.27 -3.19
C LEU A 92 -2.16 -9.24 -2.51
N PHE A 93 -2.42 -10.41 -3.10
CA PHE A 93 -3.53 -11.28 -2.72
C PHE A 93 -3.18 -12.73 -2.38
N GLU A 94 -1.92 -13.17 -2.56
CA GLU A 94 -1.51 -14.57 -2.36
C GLU A 94 -1.79 -15.11 -0.96
N LEU A 95 -1.85 -14.23 0.05
CA LEU A 95 -2.11 -14.60 1.44
C LEU A 95 -3.60 -14.57 1.82
N THR A 96 -4.49 -14.11 0.96
CA THR A 96 -5.92 -13.89 1.30
C THR A 96 -6.90 -14.48 0.31
N LYS A 97 -6.50 -14.74 -0.93
CA LYS A 97 -7.34 -15.36 -1.95
C LYS A 97 -6.78 -16.73 -2.33
N LEU A 98 -7.57 -17.77 -2.04
CA LEU A 98 -7.23 -19.19 -2.27
C LEU A 98 -6.93 -19.52 -3.74
N GLU A 99 -7.41 -18.69 -4.66
CA GLU A 99 -7.18 -18.82 -6.10
C GLU A 99 -5.70 -18.64 -6.50
N PHE A 100 -4.88 -18.12 -5.58
CA PHE A 100 -3.45 -17.86 -5.77
C PHE A 100 -2.53 -18.65 -4.82
N ALA A 101 -3.10 -19.52 -3.96
CA ALA A 101 -2.40 -20.31 -2.94
C ALA A 101 -1.95 -21.68 -3.44
#